data_AF-A0A522T952-F1
#
_entry.id   AF-A0A522T952-F1
#
_cell.length_a   1.000
_cell.length_b   1.000
_cell.length_c   1.000
_cell.angle_alpha   90.00
_cell.angle_beta   90.00
_cell.angle_gamma   90.00
#
_symmetry.space_group_name_H-M   'P 1'
#
loop_
_entity.id
_entity.type
_entity.pdbx_description
1 polymer ?
#
loop_
_entity_poly.entity_id
_entity_poly.type
_entity_poly.pdbx_seq_one_letter_code
_entity_poly.pdbx_strand_id
1 'polypeptide(L)'
;MSRTRAIVDFMIKGAKPKSSSDFERVPSDSSQMGDGFVKAFEMVLTPILFCLLGVFLDFKFGTAPILTLGFLFFGIAGMVIKLWYESFAPQSSSRFLQNGESSSRVIRRSQIKPVEMGELLGGDLEVPSDLDLTLDDGSKADNGDG
;
A
#
# COMPACT_ATOMS: atom_id res chain seq x y z
N MET A 1 -28.02 -40.78 15.66
CA MET A 1 -26.55 -40.78 15.43
C MET A 1 -26.15 -39.76 14.33
N SER A 2 -26.42 -38.45 14.50
CA SER A 2 -26.20 -37.46 13.41
C SER A 2 -25.36 -36.23 13.77
N ARG A 3 -24.97 -36.03 15.03
CA ARG A 3 -24.22 -34.84 15.47
C ARG A 3 -22.70 -35.00 15.43
N THR A 4 -22.20 -36.22 15.56
CA THR A 4 -20.76 -36.52 15.58
C THR A 4 -20.09 -36.34 14.22
N ARG A 5 -20.81 -36.54 13.11
CA ARG A 5 -20.25 -36.38 11.76
C ARG A 5 -20.02 -34.91 11.36
N ALA A 6 -20.89 -33.99 11.79
CA ALA A 6 -20.77 -32.57 11.45
C ALA A 6 -19.54 -31.90 12.09
N ILE A 7 -19.17 -32.32 13.31
CA ILE A 7 -18.00 -31.80 14.03
C ILE A 7 -16.71 -32.28 13.36
N VAL A 8 -16.68 -33.55 12.94
CA VAL A 8 -15.51 -34.13 12.26
C VAL A 8 -15.30 -33.50 10.89
N ASP A 9 -16.38 -33.23 10.13
CA ASP A 9 -16.28 -32.63 8.81
C ASP A 9 -15.84 -31.15 8.87
N PHE A 10 -16.29 -30.40 9.88
CA PHE A 10 -15.81 -29.04 10.14
C PHE A 10 -14.32 -29.01 10.50
N MET A 11 -13.87 -30.00 11.29
CA MET A 11 -12.47 -30.09 11.74
C MET A 11 -11.52 -30.51 10.60
N ILE A 12 -11.98 -31.34 9.66
CA ILE A 12 -11.18 -31.78 8.50
C ILE A 12 -11.13 -30.71 7.40
N LYS A 13 -12.22 -29.95 7.20
CA LYS A 13 -12.32 -29.00 6.07
C LYS A 13 -11.91 -27.57 6.40
N GLY A 14 -11.75 -27.23 7.69
CA GLY A 14 -11.62 -25.85 8.16
C GLY A 14 -10.20 -25.28 8.30
N ALA A 15 -9.15 -26.11 8.35
CA ALA A 15 -7.80 -25.63 8.64
C ALA A 15 -6.97 -25.44 7.36
N LYS A 16 -7.24 -24.37 6.59
CA LYS A 16 -6.25 -23.89 5.62
C LYS A 16 -5.05 -23.32 6.40
N PRO A 17 -3.83 -23.86 6.24
CA PRO A 17 -2.66 -23.32 6.90
C PRO A 17 -2.43 -21.90 6.41
N LYS A 18 -2.39 -20.93 7.34
CA LYS A 18 -1.93 -19.56 7.03
C LYS A 18 -0.52 -19.66 6.46
N SER A 19 -0.35 -19.10 5.26
CA SER A 19 0.92 -19.04 4.56
C SER A 19 2.01 -18.52 5.49
N SER A 20 3.15 -19.19 5.55
CA SER A 20 4.32 -18.76 6.33
C SER A 20 4.84 -17.38 5.95
N SER A 21 4.43 -16.84 4.79
CA SER A 21 4.69 -15.45 4.39
C SER A 21 3.92 -14.40 5.20
N ASP A 22 2.86 -14.79 5.91
CA ASP A 22 2.04 -13.85 6.70
C ASP A 22 2.60 -13.62 8.11
N PHE A 23 3.51 -14.48 8.57
CA PHE A 23 4.09 -14.41 9.91
C PHE A 23 5.30 -13.45 10.00
N GLU A 24 5.84 -13.01 8.87
CA GLU A 24 7.09 -12.24 8.80
C GLU A 24 6.87 -10.82 8.21
N ARG A 25 5.76 -10.18 8.56
CA ARG A 25 5.70 -8.71 8.53
C ARG A 25 5.92 -8.18 9.94
N VAL A 26 7.19 -8.09 10.33
CA VAL A 26 7.58 -7.19 11.42
C VAL A 26 7.32 -5.78 10.90
N PRO A 27 6.39 -5.01 11.50
CA PRO A 27 6.17 -3.64 11.09
C PRO A 27 7.46 -2.85 11.30
N SER A 28 8.14 -2.46 10.23
CA SER A 28 9.25 -1.51 10.27
C SER A 28 8.66 -0.10 10.45
N ASP A 29 8.13 0.17 11.64
CA ASP A 29 7.10 1.18 11.91
C ASP A 29 7.64 2.54 12.40
N SER A 30 8.72 3.03 11.79
CA SER A 30 9.16 4.40 12.08
C SER A 30 8.10 5.44 11.67
N SER A 31 7.25 5.14 10.68
CA SER A 31 6.15 6.03 10.25
C SER A 31 4.94 5.99 11.18
N GLN A 32 4.55 4.84 11.75
CA GLN A 32 3.42 4.77 12.69
C GLN A 32 3.69 5.54 13.99
N MET A 33 4.95 5.57 14.44
CA MET A 33 5.36 6.36 15.60
C MET A 33 5.30 7.87 15.33
N GLY A 34 5.60 8.30 14.09
CA GLY A 34 5.48 9.69 13.65
C GLY A 34 4.04 10.18 13.59
N ASP A 35 3.13 9.37 13.05
CA ASP A 35 1.72 9.74 12.90
C ASP A 35 1.02 9.93 14.25
N GLY A 36 1.30 9.06 15.22
CA GLY A 36 0.79 9.19 16.59
C GLY A 36 1.26 10.47 17.28
N PHE A 37 2.54 10.83 17.08
CA PHE A 37 3.11 12.05 17.64
C PHE A 37 2.51 13.31 17.02
N VAL A 38 2.37 13.37 15.68
CA VAL A 38 1.76 14.51 14.98
C VAL A 38 0.33 14.74 15.48
N LYS A 39 -0.43 13.65 15.66
CA LYS A 39 -1.81 13.73 16.15
C LYS A 39 -1.88 14.21 17.60
N ALA A 40 -1.00 13.71 18.47
CA ALA A 40 -0.90 14.18 19.84
C ALA A 40 -0.50 15.66 19.92
N PHE A 41 0.43 16.08 19.06
CA PHE A 41 0.84 17.47 18.97
C PHE A 41 -0.32 18.37 18.53
N GLU A 42 -1.07 17.97 17.52
CA GLU A 42 -2.25 18.72 17.05
C GLU A 42 -3.30 18.88 18.17
N MET A 43 -3.55 17.82 18.94
CA MET A 43 -4.49 17.84 20.07
C MET A 43 -4.13 18.88 21.14
N VAL A 44 -2.83 19.10 21.37
CA VAL A 44 -2.35 20.06 22.37
C VAL A 44 -2.17 21.45 21.76
N LEU A 45 -1.67 21.54 20.53
CA LEU A 45 -1.34 22.81 19.89
C LEU A 45 -2.58 23.64 19.60
N THR A 46 -3.67 23.01 19.17
CA THR A 46 -4.92 23.70 18.82
C THR A 46 -5.52 24.48 19.99
N PRO A 47 -5.79 23.88 21.17
CA PRO A 47 -6.31 24.64 22.31
C PRO A 47 -5.32 25.69 22.82
N ILE A 48 -4.01 25.44 22.73
CA ILE A 48 -2.99 26.44 23.09
C ILE A 48 -3.08 27.66 22.17
N LEU A 49 -3.16 27.47 20.85
CA LEU A 49 -3.29 28.56 19.88
C LEU A 49 -4.55 29.38 20.12
N PHE A 50 -5.67 28.71 20.40
CA PHE A 50 -6.92 29.40 20.74
C PHE A 50 -6.83 30.17 22.06
N CYS A 51 -6.19 29.59 23.09
CA CYS A 51 -5.95 30.27 24.35
C CYS A 51 -5.06 31.51 24.18
N LEU A 52 -3.94 31.38 23.44
CA LEU A 52 -3.05 32.49 23.11
C LEU A 52 -3.76 33.59 22.33
N LEU A 53 -4.62 33.22 21.37
CA LEU A 53 -5.44 34.16 20.64
C LEU A 53 -6.38 34.91 21.58
N GLY A 54 -7.06 34.19 22.48
CA GLY A 54 -7.93 34.80 23.48
C GLY A 54 -7.21 35.78 24.40
N VAL A 55 -6.01 35.41 24.89
CA VAL A 55 -5.17 36.29 25.71
C VAL A 55 -4.76 37.54 24.94
N PHE A 56 -4.36 37.37 23.66
CA PHE A 56 -4.00 38.50 22.81
C PHE A 56 -5.16 39.46 22.57
N LEU A 57 -6.37 38.93 22.34
CA LEU A 57 -7.57 39.75 22.21
C LEU A 57 -7.95 40.42 23.53
N ASP A 58 -7.92 39.72 24.66
CA ASP A 58 -8.22 40.29 25.97
C ASP A 58 -7.28 41.45 26.32
N PHE A 59 -5.98 41.31 26.03
CA PHE A 59 -5.03 42.42 26.19
C PHE A 59 -5.32 43.61 25.27
N LYS A 60 -5.78 43.35 24.03
CA LYS A 60 -6.03 44.40 23.05
C LYS A 60 -7.32 45.17 23.32
N PHE A 61 -8.37 44.48 23.77
CA PHE A 61 -9.70 45.08 23.97
C PHE A 61 -9.98 45.45 25.43
N GLY A 62 -9.09 45.10 26.36
CA GLY A 62 -9.29 45.35 27.80
C GLY A 62 -10.49 44.57 28.35
N THR A 63 -11.00 43.60 27.60
CA THR A 63 -11.91 42.61 28.12
C THR A 63 -11.10 41.82 29.14
N ALA A 64 -11.58 41.74 30.38
CA ALA A 64 -11.09 40.77 31.36
C ALA A 64 -11.03 39.35 30.73
N PRO A 65 -10.50 38.27 31.36
CA PRO A 65 -10.13 37.01 30.69
C PRO A 65 -11.28 36.15 30.11
N ILE A 66 -12.39 36.77 29.74
CA ILE A 66 -13.61 36.24 29.14
C ILE A 66 -13.34 35.70 27.73
N LEU A 67 -12.61 36.42 26.86
CA LEU A 67 -12.34 35.87 25.51
C LEU A 67 -11.39 34.69 25.60
N THR A 68 -10.40 34.74 26.49
CA THR A 68 -9.51 33.61 26.80
C THR A 68 -10.31 32.38 27.23
N LEU A 69 -11.25 32.53 28.18
CA LEU A 69 -12.12 31.42 28.60
C LEU A 69 -13.00 30.91 27.45
N GLY A 70 -13.57 31.83 26.65
CA GLY A 70 -14.41 31.48 25.51
C GLY A 70 -13.64 30.67 24.46
N PHE A 71 -12.46 31.12 24.08
CA PHE A 71 -11.61 30.43 23.11
C PHE A 71 -11.02 29.13 23.65
N LEU A 72 -10.68 29.06 24.94
CA LEU A 72 -10.27 27.81 25.58
C LEU A 72 -11.39 26.76 25.49
N PHE A 73 -12.61 27.14 25.87
CA PHE A 73 -13.76 26.24 25.80
C PHE A 73 -14.07 25.82 24.37
N PHE A 74 -13.99 26.76 23.43
CA PHE A 74 -14.16 26.50 21.99
C PHE A 74 -13.10 25.52 21.46
N GLY A 75 -11.82 25.70 21.82
CA GLY A 75 -10.74 24.82 21.42
C GLY A 75 -10.90 23.40 21.96
N ILE A 76 -11.30 23.26 23.23
CA ILE A 76 -11.58 21.95 23.84
C ILE A 76 -12.79 21.29 23.18
N ALA A 77 -13.90 22.03 23.01
CA ALA A 77 -15.12 21.50 22.39
C ALA A 77 -14.86 21.04 20.95
N GLY A 78 -14.11 21.80 20.16
CA GLY A 78 -13.70 21.43 18.81
C GLY A 78 -12.91 20.12 18.78
N MET A 79 -11.99 19.92 19.74
CA MET A 79 -11.23 18.67 19.86
C MET A 79 -12.11 17.47 20.23
N VAL A 80 -13.04 17.64 21.18
CA VAL A 80 -13.99 16.59 21.54
C VAL A 80 -14.86 16.19 20.34
N ILE A 81 -15.34 17.18 19.58
CA ILE A 81 -16.13 16.94 18.37
C ILE A 81 -15.29 16.20 17.32
N LYS A 82 -14.04 16.63 17.08
CA LYS A 82 -13.14 15.94 16.15
C LYS A 82 -12.93 14.48 16.55
N LEU A 83 -12.66 14.21 17.82
CA LEU A 83 -12.46 12.86 18.34
C LEU A 83 -13.73 12.00 18.22
N TRP A 84 -14.90 12.61 18.43
CA TRP A 84 -16.19 11.96 18.23
C TRP A 84 -16.39 11.56 16.77
N TYR A 85 -16.13 12.46 15.82
CA TYR A 85 -16.22 12.14 14.39
C TYR A 85 -15.22 11.07 13.98
N GLU A 86 -13.98 11.10 14.46
CA GLU A 86 -13.02 10.04 14.15
C GLU A 86 -13.45 8.67 14.69
N SER A 87 -14.15 8.65 15.83
CA SER A 87 -14.62 7.41 16.46
C SER A 87 -15.87 6.84 15.78
N PHE A 88 -16.79 7.70 15.32
CA PHE A 88 -18.09 7.29 14.77
C PHE A 88 -18.21 7.42 13.25
N ALA A 89 -17.26 8.08 12.57
CA ALA A 89 -17.28 8.15 11.11
C ALA A 89 -16.96 6.76 10.52
N PRO A 90 -17.79 6.27 9.59
CA PRO A 90 -17.44 5.10 8.79
C PRO A 90 -16.17 5.44 7.99
N GLN A 91 -15.04 4.83 8.32
CA GLN A 91 -13.81 4.90 7.53
C GLN A 91 -13.98 4.12 6.21
N SER A 92 -14.86 4.57 5.32
CA SER A 92 -15.31 3.77 4.17
C SER A 92 -14.81 4.26 2.81
N SER A 93 -13.95 5.28 2.71
CA SER A 93 -13.59 5.84 1.40
C SER A 93 -12.09 5.87 1.07
N SER A 94 -11.20 5.92 2.06
CA SER A 94 -9.75 6.05 1.81
C SER A 94 -9.03 4.72 1.55
N ARG A 95 -9.56 3.60 2.03
CA ARG A 95 -8.96 2.26 1.80
C ARG A 95 -9.20 1.72 0.39
N PHE A 96 -10.26 2.16 -0.27
CA PHE A 96 -10.60 1.68 -1.61
C PHE A 96 -9.72 2.28 -2.70
N LEU A 97 -9.30 3.54 -2.54
CA LEU A 97 -8.38 4.18 -3.51
C LEU A 97 -6.93 3.69 -3.33
N GLN A 98 -6.48 3.47 -2.09
CA GLN A 98 -5.12 2.95 -1.81
C GLN A 98 -4.95 1.47 -2.22
N ASN A 99 -6.00 0.65 -2.06
CA ASN A 99 -6.00 -0.75 -2.53
C ASN A 99 -6.14 -0.87 -4.06
N GLY A 100 -6.66 0.16 -4.74
CA GLY A 100 -6.76 0.21 -6.19
C GLY A 100 -5.39 0.34 -6.88
N GLU A 101 -4.50 1.19 -6.36
CA GLU A 101 -3.15 1.36 -6.92
C GLU A 101 -2.21 0.17 -6.64
N SER A 102 -2.39 -0.53 -5.52
CA SER A 102 -1.56 -1.70 -5.18
C SER A 102 -1.81 -2.90 -6.09
N SER A 103 -3.00 -2.99 -6.73
CA SER A 103 -3.31 -4.06 -7.68
C SER A 103 -2.64 -3.90 -9.05
N SER A 104 -2.11 -2.72 -9.39
CA SER A 104 -1.51 -2.48 -10.72
C SER A 104 -0.05 -2.96 -10.84
N ARG A 105 0.58 -3.43 -9.76
CA ARG A 105 1.97 -3.97 -9.79
C ARG A 105 2.09 -5.48 -9.57
N VAL A 106 0.98 -6.20 -9.45
CA VAL A 106 0.97 -7.68 -9.35
C VAL A 106 0.29 -8.31 -10.58
N ILE A 107 0.61 -7.79 -11.77
CA ILE A 107 0.61 -8.59 -13.00
C ILE A 107 2.08 -8.85 -13.35
N ARG A 108 2.82 -9.47 -12.43
CA ARG A 108 4.05 -10.17 -12.80
C ARG A 108 3.63 -11.51 -13.36
N ARG A 109 3.76 -11.62 -14.69
CA ARG A 109 4.17 -12.84 -15.40
C ARG A 109 3.90 -14.13 -14.63
N SER A 110 2.70 -14.70 -14.75
CA SER A 110 2.64 -16.12 -15.04
C SER A 110 3.36 -16.30 -16.38
N GLN A 111 4.66 -16.60 -16.38
CA GLN A 111 5.12 -17.99 -16.37
C GLN A 111 4.41 -18.82 -17.46
N ILE A 112 4.42 -18.29 -18.69
CA ILE A 112 4.83 -19.05 -19.88
C ILE A 112 6.27 -19.50 -19.55
N LYS A 113 6.70 -20.76 -19.52
CA LYS A 113 6.27 -22.05 -20.08
C LYS A 113 6.94 -23.13 -19.20
N PRO A 114 6.34 -24.30 -18.92
CA PRO A 114 7.11 -25.45 -18.45
C PRO A 114 7.74 -26.12 -19.68
N VAL A 115 9.07 -26.03 -19.84
CA VAL A 115 9.81 -26.97 -20.68
C VAL A 115 11.14 -27.28 -20.00
N GLU A 116 11.09 -28.30 -19.15
CA GLU A 116 12.20 -29.11 -18.67
C GLU A 116 11.75 -30.56 -18.92
N MET A 117 12.53 -31.51 -19.41
CA MET A 117 13.93 -31.60 -19.83
C MET A 117 13.98 -32.69 -20.93
N GLY A 118 14.96 -32.68 -21.85
CA GLY A 118 15.40 -33.94 -22.48
C GLY A 118 15.72 -33.97 -23.98
N GLU A 119 15.51 -32.90 -24.74
CA GLU A 119 15.75 -32.86 -26.18
C GLU A 119 16.23 -31.44 -26.52
N LEU A 120 17.42 -31.13 -27.05
CA LEU A 120 18.40 -31.85 -27.86
C LEU A 120 19.75 -31.19 -27.52
N LEU A 121 20.72 -31.86 -26.91
CA LEU A 121 21.64 -32.79 -27.55
C LEU A 121 22.39 -32.13 -28.74
N GLY A 122 23.68 -31.88 -28.53
CA GLY A 122 24.63 -31.40 -29.55
C GLY A 122 24.73 -29.89 -29.53
N GLY A 123 25.69 -29.29 -28.84
CA GLY A 123 27.11 -29.56 -29.01
C GLY A 123 27.75 -28.24 -29.43
N ASP A 124 28.95 -28.01 -28.93
CA ASP A 124 29.86 -26.94 -29.31
C ASP A 124 29.61 -26.34 -30.70
N LEU A 125 29.47 -25.03 -30.77
CA LEU A 125 30.32 -24.23 -31.66
C LEU A 125 30.28 -22.77 -31.20
N GLU A 126 31.37 -22.33 -30.60
CA GLU A 126 31.74 -20.92 -30.55
C GLU A 126 31.78 -20.39 -31.99
N VAL A 127 31.02 -19.34 -32.29
CA VAL A 127 31.16 -18.58 -33.53
C VAL A 127 31.66 -17.19 -33.17
N PRO A 128 32.91 -16.84 -33.54
CA PRO A 128 33.58 -15.61 -33.14
C PRO A 128 32.94 -14.36 -33.76
N SER A 129 33.03 -13.25 -33.02
CA SER A 129 32.35 -11.98 -33.24
C SER A 129 32.93 -11.12 -34.39
N ASP A 130 33.76 -11.70 -35.26
CA ASP A 130 34.64 -10.94 -36.15
C ASP A 130 34.35 -11.18 -37.64
N LEU A 131 33.30 -11.92 -37.98
CA LEU A 131 32.96 -12.23 -39.38
C LEU A 131 31.96 -11.22 -39.95
N ASP A 132 32.46 -10.02 -40.25
CA ASP A 132 31.83 -9.07 -41.17
C ASP A 132 32.01 -9.58 -42.61
N LEU A 133 31.00 -10.27 -43.14
CA LEU A 133 30.92 -10.64 -44.56
C LEU A 133 29.79 -9.84 -45.20
N THR A 134 30.10 -8.57 -45.47
CA THR A 134 29.59 -7.83 -46.62
C THR A 134 30.07 -8.53 -47.90
N LEU A 135 29.24 -9.39 -48.49
CA LEU A 135 29.32 -9.81 -49.89
C LEU A 135 27.88 -9.95 -50.39
N ASP A 136 27.35 -9.00 -51.15
CA ASP A 136 27.73 -8.60 -52.51
C ASP A 136 27.13 -9.53 -53.58
N ASP A 137 26.51 -8.82 -54.53
CA ASP A 137 26.08 -9.11 -55.89
C ASP A 137 25.36 -10.42 -56.26
N GLY A 138 24.07 -10.25 -56.56
CA GLY A 138 23.50 -10.51 -57.88
C GLY A 138 23.87 -11.79 -58.66
N SER A 139 22.87 -12.65 -58.83
CA SER A 139 22.61 -13.42 -60.07
C SER A 139 21.23 -14.04 -59.91
N LYS A 140 20.16 -13.62 -60.57
CA LYS A 140 19.87 -13.73 -62.02
C LYS A 140 20.15 -15.13 -62.56
N ALA A 141 19.10 -15.94 -62.64
CA ALA A 141 18.81 -16.99 -63.61
C ALA A 141 17.38 -17.42 -63.29
N ASP A 142 16.36 -17.02 -64.06
CA ASP A 142 16.08 -17.50 -65.41
C ASP A 142 16.16 -19.02 -65.49
N ASN A 143 14.99 -19.66 -65.55
CA ASN A 143 14.68 -20.70 -66.54
C ASN A 143 13.21 -21.10 -66.34
N GLY A 144 12.39 -20.69 -67.31
CA GLY A 144 11.16 -21.40 -67.60
C GLY A 144 11.46 -22.78 -68.19
N ASP A 145 10.49 -23.68 -68.10
CA ASP A 145 9.95 -24.47 -69.21
C ASP A 145 9.06 -25.58 -68.66
N GLY A 146 7.95 -25.82 -69.36
CA GLY A 146 7.11 -27.02 -69.24
C GLY A 146 5.62 -26.73 -69.16
#